data_AF-A0A2S5T968-F1
#
_entry.id   AF-A0A2S5T968-F1
#
_cell.length_a   1.000
_cell.length_b   1.000
_cell.length_c   1.000
_cell.angle_alpha   90.00
_cell.angle_beta   90.00
_cell.angle_gamma   90.00
#
_symmetry.space_group_name_H-M   'P 1'
#
loop_
_entity.id
_entity.type
_entity.pdbx_description
1 polymer ?
#
loop_
_entity_poly.entity_id
_entity_poly.type
_entity_poly.pdbx_seq_one_letter_code
_entity_poly.pdbx_strand_id
1 'polypeptide(L)'
;MTLPREAGNVDAPVFEVNDDWLQGAAPAQQQAAMWRWFATRYEEPQLAAPPDGQGGFLYTTGGPYQADQVLHRRFDGKVPPEVIDELVALLRSEVGNEWAPKPMDRSGG
;
A
#
# COMPACT_ATOMS: atom_id res chain seq x y z
N MET A 1 3.50 -12.71 -8.23
CA MET A 1 4.89 -12.96 -7.79
C MET A 1 4.87 -13.19 -6.28
N THR A 2 5.54 -14.23 -5.79
CA THR A 2 5.64 -14.51 -4.34
C THR A 2 6.94 -13.90 -3.81
N LEU A 3 6.85 -13.05 -2.79
CA LEU A 3 8.03 -12.46 -2.15
C LEU A 3 8.77 -13.52 -1.34
N PRO A 4 10.12 -13.53 -1.35
CA PRO A 4 10.89 -14.40 -0.48
C PRO A 4 10.71 -13.97 0.98
N ARG A 5 10.93 -14.90 1.93
CA ARG A 5 10.89 -14.59 3.38
C ARG A 5 11.93 -13.55 3.81
N GLU A 6 12.98 -13.36 3.00
CA GLU A 6 14.00 -12.32 3.22
C GLU A 6 13.44 -10.91 3.04
N ALA A 7 12.39 -10.77 2.23
CA ALA A 7 11.71 -9.50 1.98
C ALA A 7 10.96 -8.96 3.19
N GLY A 8 10.74 -9.79 4.22
CA GLY A 8 10.01 -9.40 5.42
C GLY A 8 9.12 -10.52 5.94
N ASN A 9 8.31 -10.19 6.96
CA ASN A 9 7.44 -11.17 7.61
C ASN A 9 6.19 -11.44 6.78
N VAL A 10 6.34 -12.26 5.72
CA VAL A 10 5.28 -12.59 4.74
C VAL A 10 4.09 -13.33 5.35
N ASP A 11 4.30 -13.96 6.51
CA ASP A 11 3.29 -14.70 7.29
C ASP A 11 2.52 -13.80 8.27
N ALA A 12 2.94 -12.54 8.45
CA ALA A 12 2.24 -11.61 9.33
C ALA A 12 0.92 -11.14 8.71
N PRO A 13 -0.12 -10.89 9.53
CA PRO A 13 -1.36 -10.26 9.06
C PRO A 13 -1.10 -8.87 8.47
N VAL A 14 -0.05 -8.20 8.96
CA VAL A 14 0.45 -6.94 8.43
C VAL A 14 1.86 -7.16 7.93
N PHE A 15 2.01 -7.15 6.61
CA PHE A 15 3.31 -7.36 5.98
C PHE A 15 4.20 -6.16 6.29
N GLU A 16 5.30 -6.41 6.97
CA GLU A 16 6.37 -5.43 7.16
C GLU A 16 7.55 -5.84 6.28
N VAL A 17 7.87 -4.95 5.34
CA VAL A 17 8.97 -5.12 4.41
C VAL A 17 10.30 -4.83 5.10
N ASN A 18 11.29 -5.68 4.83
CA ASN A 18 12.66 -5.50 5.29
C ASN A 18 13.35 -4.45 4.42
N ASP A 19 13.66 -3.29 5.02
CA ASP A 19 14.23 -2.14 4.32
C ASP A 19 15.62 -2.45 3.72
N ASP A 20 16.44 -3.26 4.41
CA ASP A 20 17.79 -3.64 3.96
C ASP A 20 17.73 -4.51 2.70
N TRP A 21 16.86 -5.52 2.72
CA TRP A 21 16.60 -6.36 1.54
C TRP A 21 16.00 -5.53 0.40
N LEU A 22 15.07 -4.63 0.72
CA LEU A 22 14.37 -3.82 -0.27
C LEU A 22 15.35 -2.95 -1.07
N GLN A 23 16.36 -2.37 -0.41
CA GLN A 23 17.40 -1.57 -1.05
C GLN A 23 18.22 -2.35 -2.09
N GLY A 24 18.46 -3.65 -1.86
CA GLY A 24 19.21 -4.52 -2.77
C GLY A 24 18.35 -5.30 -3.78
N ALA A 25 17.03 -5.27 -3.65
CA ALA A 25 16.11 -6.05 -4.47
C ALA A 25 15.93 -5.45 -5.88
N ALA A 26 15.51 -6.28 -6.84
CA ALA A 26 15.17 -5.81 -8.18
C ALA A 26 13.94 -4.88 -8.15
N PRO A 27 13.79 -3.93 -9.08
CA PRO A 27 12.68 -2.96 -9.08
C PRO A 27 11.30 -3.64 -9.08
N ALA A 28 11.11 -4.70 -9.86
CA ALA A 28 9.86 -5.47 -9.86
C ALA A 28 9.56 -6.12 -8.49
N GLN A 29 10.60 -6.55 -7.75
CA GLN A 29 10.46 -7.10 -6.41
C GLN A 29 10.18 -6.00 -5.38
N GLN A 30 10.84 -4.83 -5.52
CA GLN A 30 10.57 -3.65 -4.71
C GLN A 30 9.10 -3.23 -4.82
N GLN A 31 8.60 -3.10 -6.06
CA GLN A 31 7.18 -2.79 -6.31
C GLN A 31 6.25 -3.82 -5.69
N ALA A 32 6.53 -5.12 -5.85
CA ALA A 32 5.71 -6.18 -5.27
C ALA A 32 5.70 -6.12 -3.73
N ALA A 33 6.83 -5.81 -3.10
CA ALA A 33 6.94 -5.68 -1.64
C ALA A 33 6.21 -4.43 -1.12
N MET A 34 6.39 -3.29 -1.79
CA MET A 34 5.69 -2.04 -1.48
C MET A 34 4.18 -2.19 -1.64
N TRP A 35 3.73 -2.78 -2.74
CA TRP A 35 2.32 -3.08 -2.98
C TRP A 35 1.74 -3.96 -1.89
N ARG A 36 2.42 -5.05 -1.53
CA ARG A 36 1.96 -5.95 -0.48
C ARG A 36 1.91 -5.28 0.89
N TRP A 37 2.89 -4.43 1.21
CA TRP A 37 2.89 -3.62 2.42
C TRP A 37 1.70 -2.65 2.46
N PHE A 38 1.39 -2.05 1.31
CA PHE A 38 0.27 -1.12 1.15
C PHE A 38 -1.08 -1.83 1.24
N ALA A 39 -1.30 -2.92 0.48
CA ALA A 39 -2.53 -3.70 0.45
C ALA A 39 -2.90 -4.41 1.77
N THR A 40 -1.94 -4.53 2.71
CA THR A 40 -2.23 -5.03 4.07
C THR A 40 -2.73 -3.94 5.02
N ARG A 41 -2.50 -2.65 4.69
CA ARG A 41 -2.86 -1.49 5.52
C ARG A 41 -3.96 -0.62 4.92
N TYR A 42 -4.10 -0.67 3.61
CA TYR A 42 -5.05 0.10 2.84
C TYR A 42 -5.82 -0.83 1.93
N GLU A 43 -7.06 -0.46 1.67
CA GLU A 43 -7.94 -1.17 0.76
C GLU A 43 -8.67 -0.16 -0.13
N GLU A 44 -9.23 -0.68 -1.22
CA GLU A 44 -9.92 0.12 -2.21
C GLU A 44 -11.12 0.82 -1.56
N PRO A 45 -11.34 2.11 -1.84
CA PRO A 45 -12.43 2.86 -1.22
C PRO A 45 -13.80 2.28 -1.60
N GLN A 46 -13.91 1.63 -2.76
CA GLN A 46 -15.07 0.87 -3.21
C GLN A 46 -15.45 -0.31 -2.30
N LEU A 47 -14.48 -0.88 -1.59
CA LEU A 47 -14.67 -2.01 -0.66
C LEU A 47 -14.90 -1.52 0.77
N ALA A 48 -14.18 -0.47 1.19
CA ALA A 48 -14.26 0.05 2.55
C ALA A 48 -15.46 0.98 2.80
N ALA A 49 -15.90 1.72 1.77
CA ALA A 49 -16.85 2.80 1.93
C ALA A 49 -17.92 2.79 0.82
N PRO A 50 -19.18 3.11 1.15
CA PRO A 50 -20.20 3.28 0.13
C PRO A 50 -19.91 4.54 -0.71
N PRO A 51 -20.30 4.54 -2.00
CA PRO A 51 -20.20 5.74 -2.84
C PRO A 51 -21.09 6.86 -2.30
N ASP A 52 -20.59 8.10 -2.33
CA ASP A 52 -21.31 9.32 -1.90
C ASP A 52 -22.39 9.77 -2.90
N GLY A 53 -22.45 9.14 -4.09
CA GLY A 53 -23.37 9.53 -5.17
C GLY A 53 -22.88 10.70 -6.02
N GLN A 54 -21.78 11.37 -5.65
CA GLN A 54 -21.10 12.42 -6.43
C GLN A 54 -19.80 11.96 -7.08
N GLY A 55 -19.59 10.64 -7.17
CA GLY A 55 -18.35 10.05 -7.70
C GLY A 55 -17.21 9.93 -6.70
N GLY A 56 -17.46 10.21 -5.41
CA GLY A 56 -16.53 9.96 -4.30
C GLY A 56 -17.02 8.85 -3.36
N PHE A 57 -16.32 8.68 -2.23
CA PHE A 57 -16.63 7.67 -1.20
C PHE A 57 -16.77 8.30 0.19
N LEU A 58 -17.65 7.72 1.01
CA LEU A 58 -17.88 8.17 2.39
C LEU A 58 -16.90 7.50 3.36
N TYR A 59 -15.73 8.10 3.56
CA TYR A 59 -14.71 7.63 4.50
C TYR A 59 -15.12 7.83 5.97
N THR A 60 -15.84 6.87 6.54
CA THR A 60 -16.33 6.94 7.94
C THR A 60 -15.28 6.55 8.99
N THR A 61 -14.25 5.79 8.60
CA THR A 61 -13.22 5.21 9.49
C THR A 61 -11.85 5.88 9.33
N GLY A 62 -11.81 7.06 8.69
CA GLY A 62 -10.60 7.82 8.38
C GLY A 62 -10.17 7.73 6.91
N GLY A 63 -9.35 8.68 6.46
CA GLY A 63 -9.01 8.90 5.05
C GLY A 63 -9.64 10.17 4.47
N PRO A 64 -9.53 10.41 3.15
CA PRO A 64 -8.83 9.61 2.14
C PRO A 64 -7.30 9.67 2.30
N TYR A 65 -6.63 8.53 2.21
CA TYR A 65 -5.17 8.48 2.14
C TYR A 65 -4.73 8.49 0.68
N GLN A 66 -3.77 9.35 0.35
CA GLN A 66 -3.21 9.41 -0.99
C GLN A 66 -2.11 8.34 -1.12
N ALA A 67 -2.25 7.38 -2.05
CA ALA A 67 -1.28 6.31 -2.25
C ALA A 67 0.14 6.85 -2.49
N ASP A 68 0.24 7.88 -3.33
CA ASP A 68 1.45 8.68 -3.55
C ASP A 68 2.14 9.08 -2.23
N GLN A 69 1.43 9.86 -1.39
CA GLN A 69 1.99 10.41 -0.16
C GLN A 69 2.40 9.30 0.81
N VAL A 70 1.59 8.25 0.92
CA VAL A 70 1.85 7.13 1.82
C VAL A 70 3.08 6.35 1.38
N LEU A 71 3.17 6.01 0.08
CA LEU A 71 4.27 5.23 -0.47
C LEU A 71 5.58 6.04 -0.45
N HIS A 72 5.57 7.29 -0.92
CA HIS A 72 6.74 8.16 -0.81
C HIS A 72 7.16 8.31 0.64
N ARG A 73 6.27 8.66 1.57
CA ARG A 73 6.66 8.84 2.98
C ARG A 73 7.29 7.60 3.62
N ARG A 74 6.90 6.39 3.22
CA ARG A 74 7.46 5.14 3.78
C ARG A 74 8.76 4.71 3.12
N PHE A 75 8.85 4.89 1.80
CA PHE A 75 9.87 4.28 0.95
C PHE A 75 10.88 5.28 0.38
N ASP A 76 10.64 6.58 0.52
CA ASP A 76 11.61 7.61 0.21
C ASP A 76 12.91 7.37 0.99
N GLY A 77 14.04 7.47 0.28
CA GLY A 77 15.37 7.14 0.77
C GLY A 77 15.71 5.64 0.84
N LYS A 78 14.76 4.73 0.57
CA LYS A 78 14.98 3.27 0.56
C LYS A 78 14.94 2.68 -0.84
N VAL A 79 14.02 3.13 -1.67
CA VAL A 79 13.93 2.72 -3.07
C VAL A 79 14.07 3.94 -3.97
N PRO A 80 14.49 3.74 -5.23
CA PRO A 80 14.53 4.83 -6.19
C PRO A 80 13.13 5.46 -6.36
N PRO A 81 13.02 6.79 -6.42
CA PRO A 81 11.73 7.46 -6.54
C PRO A 81 10.98 7.03 -7.81
N GLU A 82 11.67 6.73 -8.90
CA GLU A 82 11.10 6.19 -10.13
C GLU A 82 10.29 4.89 -9.89
N VAL A 83 10.75 4.02 -8.98
CA VAL A 83 10.06 2.76 -8.67
C VAL A 83 8.77 3.03 -7.89
N ILE A 84 8.80 4.06 -7.03
CA ILE A 84 7.63 4.52 -6.26
C ILE A 84 6.60 5.14 -7.19
N ASP A 85 7.03 6.08 -8.04
CA ASP A 85 6.18 6.77 -9.02
C ASP A 85 5.51 5.78 -9.96
N GLU A 86 6.24 4.78 -10.48
CA GLU A 86 5.67 3.74 -11.34
C GLU A 86 4.58 2.92 -10.62
N LEU A 87 4.81 2.55 -9.36
CA LEU A 87 3.81 1.84 -8.57
C LEU A 87 2.59 2.74 -8.33
N VAL A 88 2.81 4.00 -7.93
CA VAL A 88 1.75 4.98 -7.70
C VAL A 88 0.92 5.22 -8.96
N ALA A 89 1.56 5.35 -10.12
CA ALA A 89 0.90 5.51 -11.41
C ALA A 89 0.00 4.31 -11.73
N LEU A 90 0.48 3.09 -11.47
CA LEU A 90 -0.30 1.87 -11.62
C LEU A 90 -1.53 1.87 -10.68
N LEU A 91 -1.35 2.22 -9.41
CA LEU A 91 -2.48 2.31 -8.46
C LEU A 91 -3.50 3.37 -8.86
N ARG A 92 -3.03 4.53 -9.32
CA ARG A 92 -3.87 5.61 -9.82
C ARG A 92 -4.66 5.21 -11.06
N SER A 93 -4.07 4.40 -11.94
CA SER A 93 -4.72 3.92 -13.15
C SER A 93 -5.77 2.84 -12.88
N GLU A 94 -5.50 1.93 -11.94
CA GLU A 94 -6.39 0.80 -11.64
C GLU A 94 -7.55 1.18 -10.72
N VAL A 95 -7.27 1.92 -9.64
CA VAL A 95 -8.26 2.25 -8.59
C VAL A 95 -8.40 3.76 -8.42
N GLY A 96 -7.27 4.47 -8.40
CA GLY A 96 -7.20 5.89 -8.09
C GLY A 96 -6.13 6.21 -7.06
N ASN A 97 -5.96 7.50 -6.77
CA ASN A 97 -5.00 7.92 -5.75
C ASN A 97 -5.56 7.81 -4.33
N GLU A 98 -6.87 7.68 -4.17
CA GLU A 98 -7.55 7.71 -2.89
C GLU A 98 -7.79 6.29 -2.37
N TRP A 99 -7.31 6.04 -1.15
CA TRP A 99 -7.39 4.74 -0.50
C TRP A 99 -7.95 4.87 0.90
N ALA A 100 -8.71 3.85 1.30
CA ALA A 100 -9.25 3.75 2.64
C ALA A 100 -8.28 2.98 3.54
N PRO A 101 -8.17 3.36 4.83
CA PRO A 101 -7.44 2.55 5.79
C PRO A 101 -8.18 1.23 5.97
N LYS A 102 -7.45 0.12 5.84
CA LYS A 102 -7.97 -1.19 6.16
C LYS A 102 -8.20 -1.25 7.67
N PRO A 103 -9.38 -1.65 8.16
CA PRO A 103 -9.54 -1.96 9.57
C PRO A 103 -8.61 -3.13 9.86
N MET A 104 -7.44 -2.84 10.43
CA MET A 104 -6.65 -3.87 11.11
C MET A 104 -7.56 -4.34 12.23
N ASP A 105 -8.17 -5.49 11.99
CA ASP A 105 -9.10 -6.11 12.89
C ASP A 105 -8.54 -6.03 14.31
N ARG A 106 -9.19 -5.19 15.11
CA ARG A 106 -8.95 -5.12 16.55
C ARG A 106 -9.62 -6.35 17.17
N SER A 107 -9.30 -7.56 16.69
CA SER A 107 -9.45 -8.77 17.51
C SER A 107 -8.37 -8.73 18.57
N GLY A 108 -8.62 -7.87 19.54
CA GLY A 108 -7.80 -7.62 20.71
C GLY A 108 -8.69 -6.98 21.75
N GLY A 109 -9.72 -7.72 22.15
CA GLY A 109 -10.66 -7.43 23.22
C GLY A 109 -11.36 -8.70 23.63
#